data_AF-A0A386PMD8-F1
#
_entry.id   AF-A0A386PMD8-F1
#
_cell.length_a   1.000
_cell.length_b   1.000
_cell.length_c   1.000
_cell.angle_alpha   90.00
_cell.angle_beta   90.00
_cell.angle_gamma   90.00
#
_symmetry.space_group_name_H-M   'P 1'
#
loop_
_entity.id
_entity.type
_entity.pdbx_description
1 polymer ?
#
loop_
_entity_poly.entity_id
_entity_poly.type
_entity_poly.pdbx_seq_one_letter_code
_entity_poly.pdbx_strand_id
1 'polypeptide(L)'
;MIAKEDIYKKTQINTSSPLSILVMLYERAIQDLEIAKEFYKKEDLESTVKADEKIYHAQDIIIELMSTLNFEDGGDISKNLFSIYSFLNKELERVILEKNRENIQEVLKHLKNLHIAWKEILKNNHTTNNKKLGINIVS
;
A
#
# COMPACT_ATOMS: atom_id res chain seq x y z
N MET A 1 -38.30 28.49 9.26
CA MET A 1 -37.66 27.20 9.62
C MET A 1 -36.90 26.72 8.39
N ILE A 2 -35.62 27.08 8.27
CA ILE A 2 -34.77 26.68 7.13
C ILE A 2 -34.06 25.39 7.53
N ALA A 3 -34.19 24.37 6.69
CA ALA A 3 -33.75 23.00 6.95
C ALA A 3 -32.26 22.92 7.29
N LYS A 4 -31.95 22.31 8.43
CA LYS A 4 -30.59 22.05 8.93
C LYS A 4 -29.94 20.81 8.29
N GLU A 5 -30.58 20.20 7.30
CA GLU A 5 -30.16 18.91 6.73
C GLU A 5 -29.10 19.02 5.62
N ASP A 6 -28.96 20.18 4.96
CA ASP A 6 -28.01 20.33 3.84
C ASP A 6 -26.60 20.80 4.24
N ILE A 7 -26.40 21.26 5.48
CA ILE A 7 -25.07 21.71 5.95
C ILE A 7 -24.17 20.52 6.33
N TYR A 8 -24.74 19.38 6.72
CA TYR A 8 -23.96 18.20 7.09
C TYR A 8 -23.40 17.41 5.90
N LYS A 9 -23.90 17.64 4.68
CA LYS A 9 -23.41 16.95 3.47
C LYS A 9 -22.20 17.61 2.81
N LYS A 10 -21.84 18.83 3.21
CA LYS A 10 -20.86 19.64 2.46
C LYS A 10 -19.47 19.76 3.10
N THR A 11 -19.25 19.14 4.25
CA THR A 11 -17.98 19.29 5.01
C THR A 11 -17.04 18.08 4.92
N GLN A 12 -17.33 17.10 4.04
CA GLN A 12 -16.62 15.81 4.02
C GLN A 12 -15.71 15.61 2.79
N ILE A 13 -15.12 16.70 2.27
CA ILE A 13 -14.31 16.64 1.02
C ILE A 13 -12.87 17.16 1.23
N ASN A 14 -12.54 17.77 2.38
CA ASN A 14 -11.24 18.42 2.57
C ASN A 14 -10.28 17.74 3.56
N THR A 15 -10.50 16.46 3.86
CA THR A 15 -9.51 15.59 4.48
C THR A 15 -9.34 14.38 3.57
N SER A 16 -8.10 14.00 3.24
CA SER A 16 -7.84 12.80 2.44
C SER A 16 -8.58 11.63 3.08
N SER A 17 -9.50 11.01 2.34
CA SER A 17 -10.25 9.88 2.90
C SER A 17 -9.26 8.78 3.31
N PRO A 18 -9.52 8.00 4.36
CA PRO A 18 -8.60 6.95 4.79
C PRO A 18 -8.20 5.98 3.65
N LEU A 19 -9.11 5.69 2.71
CA LEU A 19 -8.80 4.90 1.51
C LEU A 19 -7.88 5.64 0.53
N SER A 20 -7.94 6.97 0.46
CA SER A 20 -6.98 7.78 -0.30
C SER A 20 -5.57 7.65 0.28
N ILE A 21 -5.43 7.61 1.61
CA ILE A 21 -4.13 7.39 2.28
C ILE A 21 -3.59 6.00 1.92
N LEU A 22 -4.44 4.96 1.96
CA LEU A 22 -4.06 3.60 1.54
C LEU A 22 -3.52 3.60 0.10
N VAL A 23 -4.24 4.21 -0.84
CA VAL A 23 -3.80 4.32 -2.24
C VAL A 23 -2.46 5.04 -2.35
N MET A 24 -2.25 6.13 -1.61
CA MET A 24 -0.97 6.86 -1.61
C MET A 24 0.19 6.03 -1.05
N LEU A 25 -0.04 5.19 -0.04
CA LEU A 25 0.98 4.26 0.48
C LEU A 25 1.42 3.27 -0.61
N TYR A 26 0.48 2.69 -1.34
CA TYR A 26 0.79 1.84 -2.50
C TYR A 26 1.59 2.58 -3.57
N GLU A 27 1.16 3.79 -3.95
CA GLU A 27 1.87 4.61 -4.95
C GLU A 27 3.32 4.86 -4.52
N ARG A 28 3.54 5.16 -3.23
CA ARG A 28 4.88 5.40 -2.70
C ARG A 28 5.75 4.14 -2.68
N ALA A 29 5.23 3.01 -2.20
CA ALA A 29 5.98 1.75 -2.20
C ALA A 29 6.38 1.31 -3.61
N ILE A 30 5.46 1.44 -4.59
CA ILE A 30 5.74 1.16 -5.99
C ILE A 30 6.83 2.09 -6.53
N GLN A 31 6.74 3.40 -6.23
CA GLN A 31 7.74 4.37 -6.67
C GLN A 31 9.12 4.06 -6.11
N ASP A 32 9.23 3.72 -4.82
CA ASP A 32 10.52 3.39 -4.21
C ASP A 32 11.15 2.16 -4.84
N LEU A 33 10.36 1.11 -5.11
CA LEU A 33 10.87 -0.11 -5.75
C LEU A 33 11.31 0.11 -7.20
N GLU A 34 10.64 0.97 -7.97
CA GLU A 34 11.13 1.34 -9.31
C GLU A 34 12.43 2.16 -9.22
N ILE A 35 12.54 3.09 -8.26
CA ILE A 35 13.78 3.85 -8.03
C ILE A 35 14.92 2.91 -7.62
N ALA A 36 14.66 1.94 -6.74
CA ALA A 36 15.65 0.95 -6.32
C ALA A 36 16.20 0.15 -7.51
N LYS A 37 15.34 -0.29 -8.43
CA LYS A 37 15.75 -0.96 -9.68
C LYS A 37 16.66 -0.08 -10.52
N GLU A 38 16.33 1.19 -10.70
CA GLU A 38 17.16 2.11 -11.47
C GLU A 38 18.53 2.34 -10.83
N PHE A 39 18.60 2.41 -9.49
CA PHE A 39 19.88 2.50 -8.79
C PHE A 39 20.73 1.23 -8.97
N TYR A 40 20.14 0.04 -8.87
CA TYR A 40 20.90 -1.20 -9.03
C TYR A 40 21.51 -1.39 -10.42
N LYS A 41 20.99 -0.73 -11.47
CA LYS A 41 21.58 -0.77 -12.83
C LYS A 41 22.97 -0.13 -12.92
N LYS A 42 23.32 0.73 -11.96
CA LYS A 42 24.62 1.44 -11.98
C LYS A 42 25.78 0.60 -11.46
N GLU A 43 25.48 -0.49 -10.75
CA GLU A 43 26.45 -1.50 -10.28
C GLU A 43 27.60 -0.97 -9.40
N ASP A 44 27.46 0.24 -8.86
CA ASP A 44 28.40 0.83 -7.90
C ASP A 44 27.88 0.75 -6.46
N LEU A 45 28.80 0.92 -5.50
CA LEU A 45 28.50 0.81 -4.07
C LEU A 45 27.51 1.90 -3.60
N GLU A 46 27.69 3.15 -4.04
CA GLU A 46 26.85 4.26 -3.63
C GLU A 46 25.40 4.06 -4.10
N SER A 47 25.23 3.63 -5.35
CA SER A 47 23.92 3.31 -5.90
C SER A 47 23.30 2.08 -5.24
N THR A 48 24.09 1.08 -4.87
CA THR A 48 23.59 -0.09 -4.11
C THR A 48 23.01 0.34 -2.77
N VAL A 49 23.71 1.19 -2.01
CA VAL A 49 23.20 1.71 -0.73
C VAL A 49 21.90 2.49 -0.91
N LYS A 50 21.82 3.36 -1.93
CA LYS A 50 20.59 4.12 -2.23
C LYS A 50 19.42 3.22 -2.65
N ALA A 51 19.69 2.11 -3.33
CA ALA A 51 18.67 1.12 -3.67
C ALA A 51 18.17 0.41 -2.41
N ASP A 52 19.06 -0.02 -1.52
CA ASP A 52 18.71 -0.70 -0.28
C ASP A 52 17.85 0.21 0.62
N GLU A 53 18.20 1.49 0.76
CA GLU A 53 17.38 2.50 1.48
C GLU A 53 15.95 2.61 0.95
N LYS A 54 15.79 2.51 -0.38
CA LYS A 54 14.46 2.53 -1.02
C LYS A 54 13.67 1.27 -0.74
N ILE A 55 14.34 0.12 -0.70
CA ILE A 55 13.70 -1.16 -0.38
C ILE A 55 13.25 -1.16 1.08
N TYR A 56 14.10 -0.73 2.02
CA TYR A 56 13.72 -0.62 3.43
C TYR A 56 12.49 0.26 3.62
N HIS A 57 12.44 1.42 2.97
CA HIS A 57 11.27 2.29 3.04
C HIS A 57 10.01 1.62 2.44
N ALA A 58 10.13 0.84 1.37
CA ALA A 58 9.02 0.07 0.83
C ALA A 58 8.56 -1.05 1.79
N GLN A 59 9.48 -1.69 2.52
CA GLN A 59 9.16 -2.67 3.56
C GLN A 59 8.41 -2.02 4.73
N ASP A 60 8.84 -0.83 5.19
CA ASP A 60 8.14 -0.07 6.23
C ASP A 60 6.69 0.23 5.83
N ILE A 61 6.47 0.64 4.57
CA ILE A 61 5.13 0.85 4.04
C ILE A 61 4.31 -0.44 4.01
N ILE A 62 4.90 -1.56 3.59
CA ILE A 62 4.20 -2.85 3.56
C ILE A 62 3.79 -3.28 4.98
N ILE A 63 4.65 -3.05 5.98
CA ILE A 63 4.35 -3.31 7.39
C ILE A 63 3.19 -2.41 7.86
N GLU A 64 3.20 -1.13 7.47
CA GLU A 64 2.09 -0.22 7.76
C GLU A 64 0.79 -0.70 7.09
N LEU A 65 0.83 -1.17 5.85
CA LEU A 65 -0.36 -1.76 5.20
C LEU A 65 -0.90 -2.97 5.96
N MET A 66 -0.03 -3.80 6.57
CA MET A 66 -0.46 -4.91 7.43
C MET A 66 -1.17 -4.41 8.70
N SER A 67 -0.72 -3.29 9.27
CA SER A 67 -1.31 -2.72 10.48
C SER A 67 -2.76 -2.27 10.26
N THR A 68 -3.11 -1.91 9.01
CA THR A 68 -4.46 -1.53 8.62
C THR A 68 -5.44 -2.70 8.50
N LEU A 69 -5.04 -3.96 8.67
CA LEU A 69 -5.92 -5.10 8.45
C LEU A 69 -6.91 -5.32 9.61
N ASN A 70 -8.17 -5.60 9.28
CA ASN A 70 -9.21 -5.89 10.28
C ASN A 70 -9.38 -7.41 10.48
N PHE A 71 -8.62 -8.02 11.38
CA PHE A 71 -8.74 -9.46 11.63
C PHE A 71 -10.02 -9.87 12.38
N GLU A 72 -10.72 -8.94 13.03
CA GLU A 72 -11.94 -9.21 13.79
C GLU A 72 -13.16 -9.35 12.86
N ASP A 73 -13.43 -8.34 12.02
CA ASP A 73 -14.58 -8.31 11.12
C ASP A 73 -14.22 -8.62 9.65
N GLY A 74 -12.94 -8.54 9.28
CA GLY A 74 -12.50 -8.66 7.89
C GLY A 74 -12.29 -10.09 7.37
N GLY A 75 -12.35 -11.08 8.26
CA GLY A 75 -12.39 -12.50 7.92
C GLY A 75 -11.27 -12.94 6.97
N ASP A 76 -11.63 -13.66 5.92
CA ASP A 76 -10.66 -14.24 4.98
C ASP A 76 -9.94 -13.19 4.13
N ILE A 77 -10.54 -12.01 3.90
CA ILE A 77 -9.91 -10.93 3.13
C ILE A 77 -8.66 -10.45 3.87
N SER A 78 -8.78 -10.17 5.16
CA SER A 78 -7.65 -9.70 5.98
C SER A 78 -6.55 -10.75 6.09
N LYS A 79 -6.91 -12.03 6.25
CA LYS A 79 -5.94 -13.14 6.28
C LYS A 79 -5.18 -13.28 4.95
N ASN A 80 -5.90 -13.17 3.83
CA ASN A 80 -5.29 -13.25 2.51
C ASN A 80 -4.37 -12.06 2.23
N LEU A 81 -4.81 -10.83 2.55
CA LEU A 81 -3.99 -9.64 2.41
C LEU A 81 -2.73 -9.71 3.29
N PHE A 82 -2.87 -10.15 4.55
CA PHE A 82 -1.72 -10.37 5.43
C PHE A 82 -0.73 -11.35 4.82
N SER A 83 -1.20 -12.49 4.33
CA SER A 83 -0.35 -13.52 3.71
C SER A 83 0.41 -12.98 2.50
N ILE A 84 -0.28 -12.18 1.66
CA ILE A 84 0.34 -11.52 0.51
C ILE A 84 1.41 -10.54 1.01
N TYR A 85 1.09 -9.62 1.92
CA TYR A 85 2.06 -8.65 2.41
C TYR A 85 3.26 -9.31 3.09
N SER A 86 3.06 -10.39 3.85
CA SER A 86 4.15 -11.12 4.51
C SER A 86 5.08 -11.76 3.49
N PHE A 87 4.51 -12.32 2.43
CA PHE A 87 5.29 -12.84 1.30
C PHE A 87 6.08 -11.72 0.62
N LEU A 88 5.45 -10.59 0.28
CA LEU A 88 6.12 -9.47 -0.38
C LEU A 88 7.26 -8.89 0.46
N ASN A 89 7.06 -8.73 1.77
CA ASN A 89 8.10 -8.24 2.66
C ASN A 89 9.31 -9.19 2.71
N LYS A 90 9.05 -10.50 2.77
CA LYS A 90 10.10 -11.53 2.75
C LYS A 90 10.87 -11.54 1.43
N GLU A 91 10.20 -11.34 0.29
CA GLU A 91 10.87 -11.27 -1.00
C GLU A 91 11.79 -10.02 -1.10
N LEU A 92 11.38 -8.89 -0.53
CA LEU A 92 12.25 -7.70 -0.44
C LEU A 92 13.44 -7.92 0.51
N GLU A 93 13.27 -8.64 1.60
CA GLU A 93 14.38 -9.04 2.47
C GLU A 93 15.44 -9.88 1.71
N ARG A 94 15.00 -10.81 0.86
CA ARG A 94 15.90 -11.58 -0.01
C ARG A 94 16.64 -10.72 -1.03
N VAL A 95 16.01 -9.66 -1.55
CA VAL A 95 16.69 -8.72 -2.47
C VAL A 95 17.93 -8.13 -1.79
N ILE A 96 17.79 -7.72 -0.53
CA ILE A 96 18.88 -7.08 0.23
C ILE A 96 19.92 -8.13 0.65
N LEU A 97 19.49 -9.23 1.28
CA LEU A 97 20.39 -10.22 1.88
C LEU A 97 21.08 -11.12 0.84
N GLU A 98 20.33 -11.56 -0.17
CA GLU A 98 20.79 -12.53 -1.18
C GLU A 98 21.19 -11.84 -2.49
N LYS A 99 21.04 -10.51 -2.59
CA LYS A 99 21.26 -9.71 -3.81
C LYS A 99 20.42 -10.17 -5.01
N ASN A 100 19.29 -10.85 -4.75
CA ASN A 100 18.38 -11.32 -5.79
C ASN A 100 17.46 -10.18 -6.27
N ARG A 101 18.03 -9.31 -7.11
CA ARG A 101 17.37 -8.08 -7.61
C ARG A 101 16.14 -8.35 -8.48
N GLU A 102 16.02 -9.55 -9.04
CA GLU A 102 14.90 -9.95 -9.91
C GLU A 102 13.57 -10.00 -9.14
N ASN A 103 13.63 -10.32 -7.84
CA ASN A 103 12.47 -10.40 -6.96
C ASN A 103 11.72 -9.06 -6.84
N ILE A 104 12.38 -7.91 -7.05
CA ILE A 104 11.72 -6.60 -7.01
C ILE A 104 10.61 -6.51 -8.07
N GLN A 105 10.80 -7.15 -9.23
CA GLN A 105 9.83 -7.11 -10.32
C GLN A 105 8.54 -7.86 -9.95
N GLU A 106 8.66 -9.01 -9.27
CA GLU A 106 7.50 -9.75 -8.79
C GLU A 106 6.78 -8.98 -7.67
N VAL A 107 7.51 -8.36 -6.74
CA VAL A 107 6.89 -7.53 -5.70
C VAL A 107 6.12 -6.35 -6.31
N LEU A 108 6.72 -5.65 -7.28
CA LEU A 108 6.08 -4.57 -8.02
C LEU A 108 4.78 -5.00 -8.70
N LYS A 109 4.76 -6.18 -9.33
CA LYS A 109 3.56 -6.71 -9.99
C LYS A 109 2.40 -6.90 -9.01
N HIS A 110 2.67 -7.50 -7.85
CA HIS A 110 1.65 -7.70 -6.82
C HIS A 110 1.13 -6.38 -6.24
N LEU A 111 2.04 -5.45 -5.89
CA LEU A 111 1.66 -4.14 -5.39
C LEU A 111 0.84 -3.35 -6.41
N LYS A 112 1.22 -3.37 -7.70
CA LYS A 112 0.47 -2.69 -8.78
C LYS A 112 -0.93 -3.27 -8.96
N ASN A 113 -1.09 -4.59 -8.91
CA ASN A 113 -2.39 -5.23 -9.03
C ASN A 113 -3.33 -4.86 -7.88
N LEU A 114 -2.84 -4.93 -6.64
CA LEU A 114 -3.61 -4.51 -5.47
C LEU A 114 -3.95 -3.02 -5.52
N HIS A 115 -2.98 -2.18 -5.90
CA HIS A 115 -3.17 -0.75 -6.07
C HIS A 115 -4.28 -0.41 -7.07
N ILE A 116 -4.33 -1.11 -8.22
CA ILE A 116 -5.41 -0.94 -9.21
C ILE A 116 -6.77 -1.26 -8.56
N ALA A 117 -6.88 -2.39 -7.85
CA ALA A 117 -8.12 -2.78 -7.17
C ALA A 117 -8.56 -1.73 -6.13
N TRP A 118 -7.65 -1.20 -5.32
CA TRP A 118 -7.96 -0.15 -4.35
C TRP A 118 -8.37 1.16 -5.01
N LYS A 119 -7.76 1.54 -6.15
CA LYS A 119 -8.17 2.71 -6.92
C LYS A 119 -9.55 2.57 -7.53
N GLU A 120 -9.92 1.37 -7.99
CA GLU A 120 -11.27 1.10 -8.48
C GLU A 120 -12.30 1.23 -7.36
N ILE A 121 -12.02 0.70 -6.17
CA ILE A 121 -12.88 0.88 -4.99
C ILE A 121 -13.00 2.36 -4.64
N LEU A 122 -11.88 3.11 -4.62
CA LEU A 122 -11.88 4.54 -4.32
C LEU A 122 -12.74 5.36 -5.29
N LYS A 123 -12.68 5.04 -6.59
CA LYS A 123 -13.50 5.70 -7.62
C LYS A 123 -14.99 5.38 -7.48
N ASN A 124 -15.33 4.17 -7.04
CA ASN A 124 -16.71 3.68 -6.94
C ASN A 124 -17.37 3.99 -5.58
N ASN A 125 -16.70 4.74 -4.69
CA ASN A 125 -17.17 5.03 -3.34
C ASN A 125 -18.35 6.01 -3.28
N HIS A 126 -19.54 5.52 -3.63
CA HIS A 126 -20.79 6.15 -3.23
C HIS A 126 -21.34 5.61 -1.89
N THR A 127 -21.00 4.40 -1.42
CA THR A 127 -21.48 3.86 -0.11
C THR A 127 -20.77 2.56 0.35
N THR A 128 -19.44 2.45 0.32
CA THR A 128 -18.76 1.18 0.70
C THR A 128 -18.40 1.15 2.20
N ASN A 129 -18.90 0.15 2.93
CA ASN A 129 -18.63 -0.04 4.36
C ASN A 129 -17.27 -0.72 4.58
N ASN A 130 -16.36 -0.09 5.34
CA ASN A 130 -14.97 -0.55 5.57
C ASN A 130 -14.87 -2.01 6.07
N LYS A 131 -15.87 -2.51 6.82
CA LYS A 131 -15.92 -3.91 7.26
C LYS A 131 -15.87 -4.91 6.09
N LYS A 132 -16.45 -4.56 4.93
CA LYS A 132 -16.45 -5.43 3.73
C LYS A 132 -15.10 -5.45 3.00
N LEU A 133 -14.19 -4.53 3.32
CA LEU A 133 -12.89 -4.39 2.66
C LEU A 133 -11.76 -5.11 3.43
N GLY A 134 -12.05 -5.69 4.60
CA GLY A 134 -11.04 -6.38 5.41
C GLY A 134 -9.98 -5.47 6.02
N ILE A 135 -10.23 -4.15 6.07
CA ILE A 135 -9.30 -3.14 6.57
C ILE A 135 -9.94 -2.24 7.62
N ASN A 136 -9.20 -1.98 8.69
CA ASN A 136 -9.42 -0.95 9.69
C ASN A 136 -8.74 0.32 9.22
N ILE A 137 -9.46 1.10 8.41
CA ILE A 137 -8.97 2.44 8.06
C ILE A 137 -9.42 3.38 9.17
N VAL A 138 -8.46 3.76 10.02
CA VAL A 138 -8.68 4.68 11.13
C VAL A 138 -9.23 5.99 10.56
N SER A 139 -10.39 6.42 11.06
CA SER A 139 -11.04 7.69 10.75
C SER A 139 -10.59 8.78 11.70
#